data_AF-A0A066YP05-F1
#
_entry.id   AF-A0A066YP05-F1
#
_cell.length_a   1.000
_cell.length_b   1.000
_cell.length_c   1.000
_cell.angle_alpha   90.00
_cell.angle_beta   90.00
_cell.angle_gamma   90.00
#
_symmetry.space_group_name_H-M   'P 1'
#
loop_
_entity.id
_entity.type
_entity.pdbx_description
1 polymer ?
#
loop_
_entity_poly.entity_id
_entity_poly.type
_entity_poly.pdbx_seq_one_letter_code
_entity_poly.pdbx_strand_id
1 'polypeptide(L)'
;MSMHTIIVVPPGRPDSQEHLTLATGERLVFGRSPADAPGRHQRLTIEHDGVSRIAGEILAQGTFWTLSNLNRDRTYVVENPEGGGEHIKVAPGRLDAPVPFEFARIVLPAAGDLLSFDVWAPRHDYLGADPRIPEGATTAAAFALDRTKRYFAVLVALCEPRLRDAPAHAPLPTADELVERLRPGWPAASRSTVQWNINYLAVKLRLAPAWPCPEPGARRNGMKESLVSLALRFDVVREDDLALLGPAVGAAR
;
A
#
# COMPACT_ATOMS: atom_id res chain seq x y z
N MET A 1 5.78 -27.59 -14.46
CA MET A 1 4.81 -26.48 -14.55
C MET A 1 4.50 -26.07 -13.12
N SER A 2 4.96 -24.90 -12.68
CA SER A 2 4.67 -24.42 -11.33
C SER A 2 3.18 -24.16 -11.19
N MET A 3 2.56 -24.75 -10.17
CA MET A 3 1.13 -24.60 -9.90
C MET A 3 0.91 -23.21 -9.32
N HIS A 4 0.33 -22.32 -10.13
CA HIS A 4 -0.01 -20.96 -9.72
C HIS A 4 -1.37 -21.00 -9.04
N THR A 5 -1.33 -20.72 -7.74
CA THR A 5 -2.46 -20.94 -6.84
C THR A 5 -2.72 -19.66 -6.06
N ILE A 6 -4.00 -19.28 -5.95
CA ILE A 6 -4.46 -18.14 -5.16
C ILE A 6 -5.08 -18.67 -3.88
N ILE A 7 -4.80 -18.01 -2.76
CA ILE A 7 -5.38 -18.32 -1.45
C ILE A 7 -6.27 -17.16 -1.03
N VAL A 8 -7.52 -17.45 -0.71
CA VAL A 8 -8.48 -16.47 -0.21
C VAL A 8 -8.74 -16.75 1.27
N VAL A 9 -8.56 -15.73 2.10
CA VAL A 9 -8.70 -15.78 3.56
C VAL A 9 -10.00 -15.06 3.95
N PRO A 10 -11.02 -15.78 4.46
CA PRO A 10 -12.31 -15.21 4.83
C PRO A 10 -12.25 -14.09 5.90
N PRO A 11 -13.29 -13.24 5.99
CA PRO A 11 -13.36 -12.19 7.00
C PRO A 11 -13.37 -12.75 8.43
N GLY A 12 -12.61 -12.10 9.33
CA GLY A 12 -12.75 -12.26 10.78
C GLY A 12 -11.97 -13.41 11.45
N ARG A 13 -11.10 -14.15 10.73
CA ARG A 13 -10.28 -15.21 11.35
C ARG A 13 -8.93 -15.44 10.63
N PRO A 14 -7.83 -14.84 11.10
CA PRO A 14 -6.49 -15.17 10.59
C PRO A 14 -5.99 -16.57 11.03
N ASP A 15 -6.58 -17.17 12.08
CA ASP A 15 -6.13 -18.43 12.69
C ASP A 15 -7.05 -19.65 12.45
N SER A 16 -8.18 -19.49 11.75
CA SER A 16 -8.99 -20.66 11.36
C SER A 16 -8.55 -21.19 10.01
N GLN A 17 -8.19 -22.47 9.96
CA GLN A 17 -7.70 -23.24 8.79
C GLN A 17 -8.61 -23.27 7.55
N GLU A 18 -9.64 -22.42 7.45
CA GLU A 18 -10.55 -22.38 6.30
C GLU A 18 -10.07 -21.34 5.28
N HIS A 19 -8.99 -21.64 4.57
CA HIS A 19 -8.58 -20.87 3.40
C HIS A 19 -9.07 -21.55 2.13
N LEU A 20 -9.54 -20.76 1.15
CA LEU A 20 -9.97 -21.27 -0.14
C LEU A 20 -8.82 -21.17 -1.14
N THR A 21 -8.59 -22.25 -1.88
CA THR A 21 -7.42 -22.39 -2.76
C THR A 21 -7.90 -22.49 -4.20
N LEU A 22 -7.52 -21.56 -5.08
CA LEU A 22 -7.91 -21.52 -6.48
C LEU A 22 -6.71 -21.85 -7.37
N ALA A 23 -6.82 -22.91 -8.17
CA ALA A 23 -5.90 -23.16 -9.25
C ALA A 23 -6.16 -22.20 -10.43
N THR A 24 -5.18 -22.04 -11.31
CA THR A 24 -5.34 -21.25 -12.54
C THR A 24 -6.59 -21.68 -13.34
N GLY A 25 -7.44 -20.72 -13.68
CA GLY A 25 -8.71 -20.94 -14.37
C GLY A 25 -9.90 -21.22 -13.44
N GLU A 26 -9.67 -21.44 -12.15
CA GLU A 26 -10.74 -21.60 -11.17
C GLU A 26 -11.32 -20.26 -10.73
N ARG A 27 -12.61 -20.31 -10.36
CA ARG A 27 -13.39 -19.16 -9.94
C ARG A 27 -13.91 -19.35 -8.52
N LEU A 28 -13.91 -18.24 -7.78
CA LEU A 28 -14.55 -18.10 -6.48
C LEU A 28 -15.62 -17.03 -6.56
N VAL A 29 -16.88 -17.41 -6.32
CA VAL A 29 -17.98 -16.44 -6.18
C VAL A 29 -18.12 -16.06 -4.73
N PHE A 30 -18.30 -14.78 -4.42
CA PHE A 30 -18.52 -14.34 -3.04
C PHE A 30 -19.83 -13.54 -2.90
N GLY A 31 -20.46 -13.62 -1.73
CA GLY A 31 -21.72 -12.94 -1.43
C GLY A 31 -22.43 -13.49 -0.20
N ARG A 32 -23.63 -12.96 0.08
CA ARG A 32 -24.40 -13.34 1.29
C ARG A 32 -25.07 -14.71 1.21
N SER A 33 -25.44 -15.19 0.02
CA SER A 33 -26.22 -16.44 -0.07
C SER A 33 -25.35 -17.68 0.16
N PRO A 34 -25.64 -18.49 1.19
CA PRO A 34 -25.08 -19.83 1.30
C PRO A 34 -25.80 -20.78 0.31
N ALA A 35 -25.04 -21.71 -0.28
CA ALA A 35 -25.46 -22.91 -1.01
C ALA A 35 -25.73 -22.89 -2.55
N ASP A 36 -25.20 -23.97 -3.14
CA ASP A 36 -25.51 -24.76 -4.35
C ASP A 36 -25.93 -24.05 -5.64
N ALA A 37 -24.94 -23.61 -6.41
CA ALA A 37 -25.08 -23.51 -7.87
C ALA A 37 -24.54 -24.80 -8.51
N PRO A 38 -25.25 -25.41 -9.49
CA PRO A 38 -24.69 -26.49 -10.29
C PRO A 38 -23.52 -25.94 -11.12
N GLY A 39 -22.29 -26.21 -10.68
CA GLY A 39 -21.05 -25.77 -11.33
C GLY A 39 -19.84 -25.90 -10.41
N ARG A 40 -18.64 -26.09 -10.98
CA ARG A 40 -17.37 -26.28 -10.25
C ARG A 40 -16.80 -24.99 -9.65
N HIS A 41 -17.63 -24.06 -9.21
CA HIS A 41 -17.17 -22.78 -8.65
C HIS A 41 -17.12 -22.86 -7.13
N GLN A 42 -15.98 -22.52 -6.54
CA GLN A 42 -15.89 -22.36 -5.09
C GLN A 42 -16.72 -21.14 -4.67
N ARG A 43 -17.13 -21.09 -3.39
CA ARG A 43 -17.92 -19.96 -2.86
C ARG A 43 -17.42 -19.49 -1.51
N LEU A 44 -17.36 -18.16 -1.34
CA LEU A 44 -17.09 -17.48 -0.08
C LEU A 44 -18.38 -16.80 0.41
N THR A 45 -18.95 -17.31 1.51
CA THR A 45 -20.14 -16.72 2.13
C THR A 45 -19.73 -15.59 3.08
N ILE A 46 -20.31 -14.41 2.89
CA ILE A 46 -20.13 -13.25 3.78
C ILE A 46 -21.49 -12.97 4.42
N GLU A 47 -21.66 -13.45 5.66
CA GLU A 47 -22.91 -13.37 6.42
C GLU A 47 -23.17 -11.96 6.95
N HIS A 48 -23.52 -11.04 6.05
CA HIS A 48 -23.84 -9.66 6.40
C HIS A 48 -24.97 -9.11 5.52
N ASP A 49 -25.97 -8.49 6.12
CA ASP A 49 -27.17 -8.04 5.39
C ASP A 49 -26.91 -6.92 4.39
N GLY A 50 -25.86 -6.14 4.61
CA GLY A 50 -25.34 -5.20 3.65
C GLY A 50 -24.74 -5.83 2.39
N VAL A 51 -24.49 -7.15 2.33
CA VAL A 51 -23.82 -7.81 1.20
C VAL A 51 -24.85 -8.42 0.24
N SER A 52 -24.65 -8.21 -1.07
CA SER A 52 -25.50 -8.81 -2.10
C SER A 52 -25.40 -10.34 -2.08
N ARG A 53 -26.49 -11.03 -2.43
CA ARG A 53 -26.53 -12.52 -2.49
C ARG A 53 -25.42 -13.10 -3.37
N ILE A 54 -25.14 -12.41 -4.47
CA ILE A 54 -23.97 -12.58 -5.34
C ILE A 54 -23.34 -11.19 -5.41
N ALA A 55 -22.20 -11.02 -4.77
CA ALA A 55 -21.52 -9.73 -4.64
C ALA A 55 -20.41 -9.58 -5.68
N GLY A 56 -19.64 -10.64 -5.93
CA GLY A 56 -18.61 -10.62 -6.95
C GLY A 56 -18.02 -11.99 -7.25
N GLU A 57 -17.01 -11.99 -8.11
CA GLU A 57 -16.26 -13.17 -8.52
C GLU A 57 -14.76 -12.86 -8.56
N ILE A 58 -13.96 -13.82 -8.12
CA ILE A 58 -12.50 -13.86 -8.27
C ILE A 58 -12.16 -14.96 -9.26
N LEU A 59 -11.26 -14.67 -10.21
CA LEU A 59 -10.74 -15.64 -11.16
C LEU A 59 -9.21 -15.65 -11.11
N ALA A 60 -8.63 -16.84 -10.92
CA ALA A 60 -7.20 -17.04 -10.96
C ALA A 60 -6.68 -17.10 -12.40
N GLN A 61 -5.69 -16.27 -12.76
CA GLN A 61 -5.12 -16.23 -14.12
C GLN A 61 -3.59 -16.25 -14.10
N GLY A 62 -2.98 -17.44 -14.04
CA GLY A 62 -1.53 -17.57 -14.21
C GLY A 62 -0.75 -16.69 -13.23
N THR A 63 -0.17 -15.59 -13.74
CA THR A 63 0.65 -14.64 -12.97
C THR A 63 -0.14 -13.49 -12.33
N PHE A 64 -1.45 -13.41 -12.52
CA PHE A 64 -2.33 -12.39 -11.90
C PHE A 64 -3.71 -12.97 -11.62
N TRP A 65 -4.62 -12.13 -11.14
CA TRP A 65 -6.01 -12.52 -10.92
C TRP A 65 -6.96 -11.36 -11.20
N THR A 66 -8.24 -11.68 -11.38
CA THR A 66 -9.26 -10.67 -11.68
C THR A 66 -10.34 -10.63 -10.61
N LEU A 67 -10.88 -9.44 -10.40
CA LEU A 67 -12.05 -9.20 -9.56
C LEU A 67 -13.20 -8.65 -10.40
N SER A 68 -14.33 -9.34 -10.38
CA SER A 68 -15.59 -8.88 -10.95
C SER A 68 -16.50 -8.36 -9.84
N ASN A 69 -16.90 -7.09 -9.93
CA ASN A 69 -17.90 -6.49 -9.05
C ASN A 69 -19.28 -6.67 -9.69
N LEU A 70 -20.06 -7.61 -9.15
CA LEU A 70 -21.41 -7.95 -9.64
C LEU A 70 -22.50 -7.09 -9.01
N ASN A 71 -22.14 -6.23 -8.06
CA ASN A 71 -23.03 -5.22 -7.50
C ASN A 71 -23.22 -4.05 -8.49
N ARG A 72 -24.40 -3.42 -8.46
CA ARG A 72 -24.80 -2.37 -9.43
C ARG A 72 -24.65 -0.94 -8.92
N ASP A 73 -24.48 -0.75 -7.62
CA ASP A 73 -24.55 0.56 -6.96
C ASP A 73 -23.33 0.89 -6.10
N ARG A 74 -22.43 -0.08 -5.84
CA ARG A 74 -21.32 0.05 -4.90
C ARG A 74 -19.98 -0.24 -5.55
N THR A 75 -19.00 0.61 -5.26
CA THR A 75 -17.61 0.42 -5.67
C THR A 75 -16.89 -0.45 -4.66
N TYR A 76 -16.11 -1.41 -5.13
CA TYR A 76 -15.18 -2.16 -4.29
C TYR A 76 -13.79 -1.54 -4.37
N VAL A 77 -13.02 -1.70 -3.31
CA VAL A 77 -11.62 -1.28 -3.26
C VAL A 77 -10.77 -2.53 -3.08
N VAL A 78 -9.68 -2.62 -3.84
CA VAL A 78 -8.63 -3.60 -3.57
C VAL A 78 -7.42 -2.83 -3.10
N GLU A 79 -7.05 -3.01 -1.85
CA GLU A 79 -5.90 -2.38 -1.22
C GLU A 79 -4.69 -3.30 -1.35
N ASN A 80 -3.50 -2.71 -1.49
CA ASN A 80 -2.22 -3.39 -1.36
C ASN A 80 -1.66 -3.04 0.04
N PRO A 81 -1.76 -3.94 1.03
CA PRO A 81 -1.23 -3.67 2.36
C PRO A 81 0.29 -3.45 2.36
N GLU A 82 1.02 -4.04 1.42
CA GLU A 82 2.49 -3.86 1.30
C GLU A 82 2.87 -2.54 0.60
N GLY A 83 1.93 -1.89 -0.09
CA GLY A 83 2.19 -0.75 -0.99
C GLY A 83 1.99 0.63 -0.37
N GLY A 84 1.96 0.77 0.96
CA GLY A 84 1.89 2.09 1.62
C GLY A 84 0.64 2.92 1.28
N GLY A 85 -0.51 2.26 1.06
CA GLY A 85 -1.81 2.88 0.74
C GLY A 85 -2.20 2.84 -0.75
N GLU A 86 -1.46 2.09 -1.57
CA GLU A 86 -1.87 1.75 -2.92
C GLU A 86 -3.23 1.02 -2.95
N HIS A 87 -4.08 1.41 -3.88
CA HIS A 87 -5.36 0.73 -4.10
C HIS A 87 -5.86 0.88 -5.54
N ILE A 88 -6.73 -0.04 -5.94
CA ILE A 88 -7.53 0.08 -7.16
C ILE A 88 -9.02 0.11 -6.82
N LYS A 89 -9.78 0.85 -7.62
CA LYS A 89 -11.24 0.89 -7.53
C LYS A 89 -11.86 -0.02 -8.58
N VAL A 90 -12.76 -0.89 -8.16
CA VAL A 90 -13.56 -1.75 -9.02
C VAL A 90 -14.99 -1.21 -9.01
N ALA A 91 -15.30 -0.40 -10.03
CA ALA A 91 -16.59 0.25 -10.20
C ALA A 91 -17.75 -0.77 -10.22
N PRO A 92 -18.98 -0.36 -9.88
CA PRO A 92 -20.15 -1.24 -9.95
C PRO A 92 -20.31 -1.83 -11.36
N GLY A 93 -20.58 -3.13 -11.45
CA GLY A 93 -20.73 -3.86 -12.72
C GLY A 93 -19.43 -4.07 -13.50
N ARG A 94 -18.26 -3.63 -13.00
CA ARG A 94 -16.98 -3.87 -13.66
C ARG A 94 -16.64 -5.35 -13.55
N LEU A 95 -16.48 -5.99 -14.71
CA LEU A 95 -16.04 -7.37 -14.82
C LEU A 95 -14.54 -7.44 -15.05
N ASP A 96 -13.94 -8.51 -14.55
CA ASP A 96 -12.56 -8.91 -14.80
C ASP A 96 -11.53 -7.79 -14.59
N ALA A 97 -11.69 -7.00 -13.53
CA ALA A 97 -10.71 -5.98 -13.19
C ALA A 97 -9.38 -6.68 -12.80
N PRO A 98 -8.28 -6.47 -13.54
CA PRO A 98 -7.02 -7.12 -13.21
C PRO A 98 -6.47 -6.55 -11.91
N VAL A 99 -6.03 -7.45 -11.02
CA VAL A 99 -5.41 -7.10 -9.74
C VAL A 99 -3.92 -7.45 -9.80
N PRO A 100 -3.02 -6.46 -9.75
CA PRO A 100 -1.59 -6.66 -9.88
C PRO A 100 -0.89 -6.82 -8.52
N PHE A 101 -1.60 -7.25 -7.48
CA PHE A 101 -1.09 -7.35 -6.11
C PHE A 101 -0.90 -8.81 -5.70
N GLU A 102 0.26 -9.11 -5.12
CA GLU A 102 0.61 -10.43 -4.56
C GLU A 102 -0.13 -10.66 -3.24
N PHE A 103 -0.20 -9.63 -2.39
CA PHE A 103 -1.06 -9.58 -1.22
C PHE A 103 -2.07 -8.45 -1.39
N ALA A 104 -3.35 -8.78 -1.30
CA ALA A 104 -4.43 -7.84 -1.53
C ALA A 104 -5.53 -7.98 -0.49
N ARG A 105 -6.08 -6.84 -0.08
CA ARG A 105 -7.30 -6.79 0.74
C ARG A 105 -8.46 -6.27 -0.09
N ILE A 106 -9.50 -7.08 -0.26
CA ILE A 106 -10.74 -6.63 -0.89
C ILE A 106 -11.60 -5.99 0.19
N VAL A 107 -12.01 -4.74 -0.02
CA VAL A 107 -12.86 -3.96 0.87
C VAL A 107 -14.22 -3.69 0.19
N LEU A 108 -15.29 -4.06 0.89
CA LEU A 108 -16.67 -3.98 0.44
C LEU A 108 -17.48 -3.07 1.39
N PRO A 109 -18.22 -2.07 0.89
CA PRO A 109 -19.14 -1.31 1.72
C PRO A 109 -20.44 -2.09 1.99
N ALA A 110 -20.80 -2.22 3.27
CA ALA A 110 -21.95 -3.00 3.72
C ALA A 110 -22.72 -2.29 4.85
N ALA A 111 -23.81 -1.61 4.51
CA ALA A 111 -24.79 -1.03 5.47
C ALA A 111 -24.20 -0.14 6.59
N GLY A 112 -23.15 0.63 6.30
CA GLY A 112 -22.47 1.51 7.26
C GLY A 112 -21.11 0.98 7.70
N ASP A 113 -20.85 -0.30 7.47
CA ASP A 113 -19.57 -0.95 7.76
C ASP A 113 -18.73 -1.15 6.50
N LEU A 114 -17.43 -1.36 6.71
CA LEU A 114 -16.49 -1.83 5.70
C LEU A 114 -16.09 -3.26 6.05
N LEU A 115 -16.48 -4.20 5.19
CA LEU A 115 -16.08 -5.59 5.32
C LEU A 115 -14.85 -5.84 4.46
N SER A 116 -13.96 -6.70 4.91
CA SER A 116 -12.77 -7.05 4.14
C SER A 116 -12.38 -8.52 4.25
N PHE A 117 -11.74 -9.02 3.21
CA PHE A 117 -11.12 -10.33 3.20
C PHE A 117 -9.86 -10.28 2.33
N ASP A 118 -8.93 -11.18 2.60
CA ASP A 118 -7.59 -11.11 2.03
C ASP A 118 -7.38 -12.14 0.93
N VAL A 119 -6.57 -11.80 -0.07
CA VAL A 119 -6.24 -12.62 -1.23
C VAL A 119 -4.73 -12.63 -1.39
N TRP A 120 -4.15 -13.83 -1.45
CA TRP A 120 -2.73 -14.08 -1.68
C TRP A 120 -2.56 -14.73 -3.05
N ALA A 121 -1.89 -14.04 -3.96
CA ALA A 121 -1.54 -14.53 -5.28
C ALA A 121 -0.08 -15.00 -5.34
N PRO A 122 0.29 -15.81 -6.34
CA PRO A 122 1.70 -16.16 -6.58
C PRO A 122 2.57 -14.91 -6.75
N ARG A 123 3.82 -14.99 -6.29
CA ARG A 123 4.78 -13.88 -6.47
C ARG A 123 5.03 -13.61 -7.94
N HIS A 124 5.21 -12.34 -8.29
CA HIS A 124 5.64 -11.99 -9.62
C HIS A 124 7.12 -12.37 -9.83
N ASP A 125 7.44 -12.80 -11.05
CA ASP A 125 8.82 -12.97 -11.46
C ASP A 125 9.43 -11.59 -11.73
N TYR A 126 10.42 -11.21 -10.91
CA TYR A 126 11.21 -10.01 -11.15
C TYR A 126 12.46 -10.35 -11.94
N LEU A 127 12.87 -9.45 -12.82
CA LEU A 127 14.18 -9.55 -13.45
C LEU A 127 15.25 -9.54 -12.35
N GLY A 128 16.04 -10.61 -12.27
CA GLY A 128 17.28 -10.60 -11.52
C GLY A 128 18.27 -9.59 -12.11
N ALA A 129 19.37 -9.33 -11.41
CA ALA A 129 20.47 -8.56 -11.99
C ALA A 129 21.01 -9.31 -13.23
N ASP A 130 20.62 -8.89 -14.43
CA ASP A 130 21.13 -9.46 -15.68
C ASP A 130 22.57 -8.96 -15.88
N PRO A 131 23.58 -9.83 -15.90
CA PRO A 131 24.97 -9.43 -16.11
C PRO A 131 25.25 -8.89 -17.52
N ARG A 132 24.30 -8.96 -18.46
CA ARG A 132 24.47 -8.49 -19.86
C ARG A 132 24.06 -7.03 -20.05
N ILE A 133 24.42 -6.16 -19.10
CA ILE A 133 24.21 -4.72 -19.22
C ILE A 133 25.09 -4.23 -20.39
N PRO A 134 24.51 -3.64 -21.44
CA PRO A 134 25.29 -3.06 -22.54
C PRO A 134 26.30 -2.04 -22.02
N GLU A 135 27.51 -2.03 -22.57
CA GLU A 135 28.54 -1.06 -22.20
C GLU A 135 28.07 0.37 -22.48
N GLY A 136 28.20 1.26 -21.49
CA GLY A 136 27.74 2.65 -21.61
C GLY A 136 27.84 3.41 -20.29
N ALA A 137 27.61 4.72 -20.35
CA ALA A 137 27.54 5.55 -19.15
C ALA A 137 26.37 5.10 -18.25
N THR A 138 26.61 5.04 -16.94
CA THR A 138 25.57 4.70 -15.97
C THR A 138 24.44 5.72 -16.01
N THR A 139 23.20 5.26 -16.11
CA THR A 139 22.01 6.10 -16.00
C THR A 139 22.00 6.83 -14.67
N ALA A 140 21.89 8.16 -14.69
CA ALA A 140 21.78 8.95 -13.47
C ALA A 140 20.52 8.56 -12.69
N ALA A 141 20.64 8.40 -11.37
CA ALA A 141 19.49 8.09 -10.51
C ALA A 141 18.46 9.23 -10.53
N ALA A 142 17.17 8.89 -10.64
CA ALA A 142 16.08 9.87 -10.63
C ALA A 142 16.02 10.67 -9.32
N PHE A 143 16.32 10.03 -8.19
CA PHE A 143 16.37 10.63 -6.86
C PHE A 143 17.68 10.29 -6.15
N ALA A 144 18.68 11.16 -6.26
CA ALA A 144 19.98 10.96 -5.63
C ALA A 144 19.96 11.30 -4.12
N LEU A 145 19.18 10.55 -3.32
CA LEU A 145 19.21 10.66 -1.87
C LEU A 145 20.26 9.71 -1.28
N ASP A 146 21.22 10.27 -0.54
CA ASP A 146 22.13 9.49 0.29
C ASP A 146 21.38 9.08 1.58
N ARG A 147 21.17 7.77 1.74
CA ARG A 147 20.41 7.13 2.82
C ARG A 147 21.09 7.25 4.19
N THR A 148 22.39 7.55 4.22
CA THR A 148 23.17 7.68 5.46
C THR A 148 22.98 9.04 6.14
N LYS A 149 22.32 9.99 5.48
CA LYS A 149 22.19 11.37 5.96
C LYS A 149 20.90 11.57 6.74
N ARG A 150 20.94 12.49 7.71
CA ARG A 150 19.81 12.81 8.60
C ARG A 150 18.55 13.23 7.85
N TYR A 151 18.66 13.95 6.72
CA TYR A 151 17.48 14.30 5.93
C TYR A 151 16.73 13.05 5.45
N PHE A 152 17.43 11.94 5.18
CA PHE A 152 16.78 10.71 4.73
C PHE A 152 16.00 10.10 5.90
N ALA A 153 16.59 10.01 7.09
CA ALA A 153 15.87 9.59 8.30
C ALA A 153 14.63 10.47 8.59
N VAL A 154 14.68 11.79 8.36
CA VAL A 154 13.49 12.65 8.46
C VAL A 154 12.41 12.26 7.44
N LEU A 155 12.79 11.94 6.20
CA LEU A 155 11.85 11.47 5.19
C LEU A 155 11.24 10.12 5.57
N VAL A 156 12.05 9.19 6.10
CA VAL A 156 11.56 7.90 6.61
C VAL A 156 10.55 8.11 7.74
N ALA A 157 10.86 8.94 8.74
CA ALA A 157 9.94 9.21 9.86
C ALA A 157 8.62 9.88 9.41
N LEU A 158 8.66 10.68 8.34
CA LEU A 158 7.45 11.25 7.73
C LEU A 158 6.60 10.20 7.01
N CYS A 159 7.24 9.20 6.39
CA CYS A 159 6.57 8.12 5.65
C CYS A 159 6.10 6.97 6.56
N GLU A 160 6.73 6.83 7.74
CA GLU A 160 6.55 5.71 8.67
C GLU A 160 5.09 5.36 8.97
N PRO A 161 4.17 6.31 9.26
CA PRO A 161 2.78 5.94 9.51
C PRO A 161 2.14 5.19 8.34
N ARG A 162 2.35 5.65 7.10
CA ARG A 162 1.77 5.01 5.90
C ARG A 162 2.43 3.68 5.56
N LEU A 163 3.72 3.54 5.85
CA LEU A 163 4.45 2.27 5.74
C LEU A 163 4.04 1.26 6.82
N ARG A 164 3.30 1.69 7.86
CA ARG A 164 2.70 0.83 8.88
C ARG A 164 1.17 0.86 8.83
N ASP A 165 0.62 0.88 7.62
CA ASP A 165 -0.81 0.76 7.35
C ASP A 165 -1.71 1.90 7.87
N ALA A 166 -1.16 3.06 8.24
CA ALA A 166 -2.00 4.20 8.53
C ALA A 166 -2.74 4.67 7.26
N PRO A 167 -4.04 4.99 7.33
CA PRO A 167 -4.80 5.44 6.17
C PRO A 167 -4.16 6.64 5.48
N ALA A 168 -4.26 6.72 4.15
CA ALA A 168 -3.62 7.79 3.38
C ALA A 168 -4.06 9.21 3.80
N HIS A 169 -5.26 9.36 4.36
CA HIS A 169 -5.84 10.62 4.84
C HIS A 169 -5.49 10.94 6.30
N ALA A 170 -4.80 10.05 7.02
CA ALA A 170 -4.34 10.32 8.37
C ALA A 170 -3.40 11.53 8.39
N PRO A 171 -3.47 12.37 9.43
CA PRO A 171 -2.61 13.54 9.55
C PRO A 171 -1.14 13.12 9.59
N LEU A 172 -0.29 13.91 8.93
CA LEU A 172 1.15 13.70 8.97
C LEU A 172 1.74 14.09 10.33
N PRO A 173 2.83 13.41 10.76
CA PRO A 173 3.51 13.76 12.00
C PRO A 173 3.92 15.25 12.05
N THR A 174 3.66 15.87 13.17
CA THR A 174 4.12 17.21 13.52
C THR A 174 5.65 17.24 13.65
N ALA A 175 6.23 18.45 13.65
CA ALA A 175 7.68 18.56 13.80
C ALA A 175 8.17 18.05 15.17
N ASP A 176 7.35 18.17 16.21
CA ASP A 176 7.70 17.72 17.56
C ASP A 176 7.61 16.19 17.65
N GLU A 177 6.57 15.57 17.09
CA GLU A 177 6.48 14.09 16.98
C GLU A 177 7.65 13.49 16.17
N LEU A 178 8.09 14.15 15.11
CA LEU A 178 9.28 13.73 14.35
C LEU A 178 10.56 13.80 15.19
N VAL A 179 10.71 14.84 16.03
CA VAL A 179 11.88 14.95 16.93
C VAL A 179 11.89 13.80 17.93
N GLU A 180 10.75 13.52 18.56
CA GLU A 180 10.60 12.37 19.46
C GLU A 180 10.98 11.07 18.76
N ARG A 181 10.44 10.87 17.55
CA ARG A 181 10.65 9.64 16.78
C ARG A 181 12.10 9.43 16.35
N LEU A 182 12.82 10.51 16.03
CA LEU A 182 14.20 10.47 15.54
C LEU A 182 15.24 10.41 16.67
N ARG A 183 14.87 10.75 17.90
CA ARG A 183 15.80 10.86 19.04
C ARG A 183 16.67 9.61 19.27
N PRO A 184 16.18 8.35 19.13
CA PRO A 184 17.02 7.17 19.34
C PRO A 184 18.25 7.10 18.41
N GLY A 185 18.09 7.46 17.13
CA GLY A 185 19.17 7.49 16.14
C GLY A 185 19.85 8.86 16.00
N TRP A 186 19.21 9.92 16.49
CA TRP A 186 19.71 11.30 16.43
C TRP A 186 19.32 12.08 17.69
N PRO A 187 20.07 11.92 18.82
CA PRO A 187 19.72 12.54 20.10
C PRO A 187 19.65 14.07 20.08
N ALA A 188 20.40 14.71 19.17
CA ALA A 188 20.44 16.16 19.00
C ALA A 188 19.34 16.70 18.05
N ALA A 189 18.36 15.87 17.65
CA ALA A 189 17.25 16.31 16.84
C ALA A 189 16.46 17.43 17.55
N SER A 190 16.18 18.50 16.81
CA SER A 190 15.36 19.62 17.28
C SER A 190 14.38 20.04 16.19
N ARG A 191 13.31 20.72 16.59
CA ARG A 191 12.26 21.22 15.67
C ARG A 191 12.85 22.00 14.50
N SER A 192 13.81 22.89 14.78
CA SER A 192 14.48 23.70 13.76
C SER A 192 15.28 22.84 12.77
N THR A 193 16.04 21.85 13.27
CA THR A 193 16.82 20.96 12.41
C THR A 193 15.93 20.06 11.57
N VAL A 194 14.82 19.54 12.11
CA VAL A 194 13.83 18.75 11.35
C VAL A 194 13.22 19.61 10.25
N GLN A 195 12.76 20.82 10.57
CA GLN A 195 12.18 21.72 9.57
C GLN A 195 13.17 22.11 8.46
N TRP A 196 14.45 22.30 8.81
CA TRP A 196 15.50 22.54 7.83
C TRP A 196 15.67 21.35 6.89
N ASN A 197 15.70 20.12 7.42
CA ASN A 197 15.82 18.91 6.60
C ASN A 197 14.60 18.72 5.68
N ILE A 198 13.39 19.04 6.14
CA ILE A 198 12.17 19.05 5.30
C ILE A 198 12.32 20.01 4.12
N ASN A 199 12.77 21.25 4.38
CA ASN A 199 12.99 22.22 3.31
C ASN A 199 14.11 21.77 2.35
N TYR A 200 15.18 21.18 2.88
CA TYR A 200 16.30 20.67 2.09
C TYR A 200 15.85 19.51 1.18
N LEU A 201 15.05 18.58 1.69
CA LEU A 201 14.43 17.51 0.90
C LEU A 201 13.56 18.07 -0.22
N ALA A 202 12.76 19.10 0.05
CA ALA A 202 11.90 19.71 -0.96
C ALA A 202 12.72 20.27 -2.14
N VAL A 203 13.86 20.91 -1.87
CA VAL A 203 14.79 21.35 -2.93
C VAL A 203 15.43 20.15 -3.63
N LYS A 204 15.91 19.16 -2.87
CA LYS A 204 16.63 17.99 -3.39
C LYS A 204 15.75 17.10 -4.28
N LEU A 205 14.46 17.04 -3.98
CA LEU A 205 13.43 16.33 -4.75
C LEU A 205 12.71 17.25 -5.75
N ARG A 206 13.18 18.49 -5.94
CA ARG A 206 12.66 19.46 -6.91
C ARG A 206 11.18 19.81 -6.72
N LEU A 207 10.68 19.71 -5.49
CA LEU A 207 9.33 20.13 -5.07
C LEU A 207 9.27 21.61 -4.66
N ALA A 208 10.41 22.23 -4.40
CA ALA A 208 10.54 23.65 -4.13
C ALA A 208 11.69 24.24 -4.97
N PRO A 209 11.61 25.52 -5.39
CA PRO A 209 12.72 26.19 -6.03
C PRO A 209 13.94 26.20 -5.10
N ALA A 210 15.14 26.14 -5.69
CA ALA A 210 16.37 26.30 -4.93
C ALA A 210 16.38 27.68 -4.22
N TRP A 211 16.74 27.68 -2.93
CA TRP A 211 16.74 28.86 -2.05
C TRP A 211 17.66 30.00 -2.53
N PRO A 212 17.40 31.31 -2.23
CA PRO A 212 16.24 31.90 -1.53
C PRO A 212 15.27 32.58 -2.50
N CYS A 213 13.98 32.29 -2.41
CA CYS A 213 12.97 33.24 -2.89
C CYS A 213 12.04 33.60 -1.72
N PRO A 214 12.08 34.86 -1.22
CA PRO A 214 11.18 35.33 -0.18
C PRO A 214 9.89 35.84 -0.83
N GLU A 215 8.91 34.96 -1.00
CA GLU A 215 7.51 35.37 -1.19
C GLU A 215 6.77 35.07 0.13
N PRO A 216 6.64 36.06 1.04
CA PRO A 216 5.92 35.88 2.28
C PRO A 216 4.42 35.85 1.97
N GLY A 217 3.88 34.65 1.73
CA GLY A 217 2.44 34.50 1.49
C GLY A 217 2.02 33.20 0.80
N ALA A 218 2.93 32.52 0.10
CA ALA A 218 2.65 31.19 -0.42
C ALA A 218 2.62 30.21 0.76
N ARG A 219 1.41 29.95 1.28
CA ARG A 219 1.19 28.94 2.33
C ARG A 219 1.90 27.66 1.91
N ARG A 220 2.99 27.29 2.60
CA ARG A 220 3.71 26.00 2.51
C ARG A 220 2.85 24.81 2.98
N ASN A 221 1.53 24.97 2.96
CA ASN A 221 0.57 23.96 3.31
C ASN A 221 0.67 22.86 2.25
N GLY A 222 0.91 21.62 2.65
CA GLY A 222 1.06 20.52 1.69
C GLY A 222 2.51 20.11 1.36
N MET A 223 3.56 20.77 1.90
CA MET A 223 4.95 20.40 1.55
C MET A 223 5.32 19.01 2.09
N LYS A 224 4.95 18.69 3.33
CA LYS A 224 5.19 17.36 3.90
C LYS A 224 4.39 16.30 3.13
N GLU A 225 3.16 16.63 2.77
CA GLU A 225 2.25 15.81 1.98
C GLU A 225 2.82 15.51 0.60
N SER A 226 3.38 16.51 -0.07
CA SER A 226 4.04 16.36 -1.38
C SER A 226 5.30 15.50 -1.28
N LEU A 227 6.10 15.68 -0.22
CA LEU A 227 7.28 14.86 0.04
C LEU A 227 6.92 13.40 0.24
N VAL A 228 5.95 13.12 1.11
CA VAL A 228 5.53 11.75 1.41
C VAL A 228 4.84 11.11 0.21
N SER A 229 3.99 11.86 -0.51
CA SER A 229 3.35 11.38 -1.73
C SER A 229 4.37 11.00 -2.80
N LEU A 230 5.40 11.83 -3.04
CA LEU A 230 6.46 11.51 -4.00
C LEU A 230 7.31 10.33 -3.52
N ALA A 231 7.69 10.32 -2.25
CA ALA A 231 8.58 9.30 -1.70
C ALA A 231 7.96 7.90 -1.75
N LEU A 232 6.69 7.78 -1.39
CA LEU A 232 5.97 6.50 -1.43
C LEU A 232 5.61 6.10 -2.86
N ARG A 233 5.16 7.05 -3.71
CA ARG A 233 4.78 6.75 -5.10
C ARG A 233 5.91 6.15 -5.96
N PHE A 234 7.17 6.46 -5.63
CA PHE A 234 8.34 5.99 -6.36
C PHE A 234 9.25 5.11 -5.51
N ASP A 235 8.78 4.61 -4.37
CA ASP A 235 9.55 3.77 -3.44
C ASP A 235 10.93 4.34 -3.10
N VAL A 236 11.03 5.67 -2.98
CA VAL A 236 12.25 6.36 -2.54
C VAL A 236 12.54 5.99 -1.08
N VAL A 237 11.48 5.77 -0.30
CA VAL A 237 11.51 5.19 1.04
C VAL A 237 10.65 3.93 1.04
N ARG A 238 11.17 2.85 1.59
CA ARG A 238 10.52 1.54 1.70
C ARG A 238 10.40 1.10 3.15
N GLU A 239 9.67 0.02 3.40
CA GLU A 239 9.53 -0.55 4.74
C GLU A 239 10.89 -0.94 5.36
N ASP A 240 11.83 -1.48 4.56
CA ASP A 240 13.19 -1.79 5.02
C ASP A 240 13.94 -0.57 5.58
N ASP A 241 13.65 0.64 5.07
CA ASP A 241 14.28 1.86 5.55
C ASP A 241 13.81 2.24 6.98
N LEU A 242 12.70 1.67 7.48
CA LEU A 242 12.23 1.87 8.86
C LEU A 242 13.27 1.44 9.89
N ALA A 243 14.18 0.53 9.54
CA ALA A 243 15.31 0.14 10.38
C ALA A 243 16.18 1.33 10.81
N LEU A 244 16.23 2.40 9.99
CA LEU A 244 16.98 3.63 10.30
C LEU A 244 16.43 4.39 11.51
N LEU A 245 15.17 4.17 11.86
CA LEU A 245 14.52 4.86 12.97
C LEU A 245 14.69 4.10 14.31
N GLY A 246 15.23 2.89 14.29
CA GLY A 246 15.24 1.99 15.45
C GLY A 246 13.83 1.47 15.80
N PRO A 247 13.71 0.61 16.84
CA PRO A 247 12.44 0.03 17.23
C PRO A 247 11.42 1.13 17.54
N ALA A 248 10.18 0.93 17.10
CA ALA A 248 9.10 1.85 17.44
C ALA A 248 9.05 2.00 18.96
N VAL A 249 9.01 3.23 19.45
CA VAL A 249 8.69 3.48 20.86
C VAL A 249 7.26 3.00 21.04
N GLY A 250 7.11 1.79 21.56
CA GLY A 250 5.84 1.10 21.65
C GLY A 250 4.80 1.95 22.36
N ALA A 251 3.59 1.93 21.81
CA ALA A 251 2.38 2.21 22.59
C ALA A 251 2.42 1.31 23.83
N ALA A 252 2.79 1.90 24.96
CA ALA A 252 2.64 1.27 26.24
C ALA A 252 1.16 1.32 26.61
N ARG A 253 0.50 0.16 26.45
CA ARG A 253 -0.83 -0.23 26.96
C ARG A 253 -2.06 0.30 26.24
#